data_AF-A0A817HL80-F1
#
_entry.id   AF-A0A817HL80-F1
#
_cell.length_a   1.000
_cell.length_b   1.000
_cell.length_c   1.000
_cell.angle_alpha   90.00
_cell.angle_beta   90.00
_cell.angle_gamma   90.00
#
_symmetry.space_group_name_H-M   'P 1'
#
loop_
_entity.id
_entity.type
_entity.pdbx_description
1 polymer ?
#
loop_
_entity_poly.entity_id
_entity_poly.type
_entity_poly.pdbx_seq_one_letter_code
_entity_poly.pdbx_strand_id
1 'polypeptide(L)'
;MYVYAQLLCFRKKKQAPESSGARRKEGLRRRRVYLARLRHRIKYLTKISHVQKAKIKRLQQKLLKEKQNNQRLTNLIKSNNKISGYSVTGMDNNEIRTEQKDELPRGLNRSLRTELGLNVSNPAHVTQDEPSNLKNLVVNFMIRDDISKISPDVKKMINGTSIRYRLHNLNILHEQFEAETGTSIAYSTFSSYVPVYVKKPNLSDWGTCLCAFCLNPQIKLEKLIRAGKLLDIDADLCYIINDITKINNLTTQLNKLKSQSENITYIEWQKERLPNHKAPLSKKNYCSSTLKDFVSKFLTEIDVQHVQRIKSQFSAFKQARLDALNLPEIAAIQIDWSESFILKQAREERSAYYNTQNISINSGYIWIKSYSYGFGAFSDNTCHSAEATWASIQNLLIKLVKEENMKNIILITDSTWIYLESGHGKGTPDAIGAVIKKAMADAIAYNPDETFKDAKDLLVGIENRVNFKLSIYETKDIQQIKKTLPKLKPIKGTFELHEMSATKQGLLVSKNKSRDRDILTRINFFI
;
A
#
# COMPACT_ATOMS: atom_id res chain seq x y z
N MET A 1 -26.08 23.81 -22.90
CA MET A 1 -27.47 23.80 -23.44
C MET A 1 -28.52 23.39 -22.41
N TYR A 2 -28.33 22.30 -21.65
CA TYR A 2 -29.30 21.83 -20.64
C TYR A 2 -29.70 22.87 -19.56
N VAL A 3 -28.73 23.64 -19.05
CA VAL A 3 -28.97 24.72 -18.07
C VAL A 3 -29.73 25.91 -18.68
N TYR A 4 -29.55 26.16 -19.98
CA TYR A 4 -30.23 27.24 -20.70
C TYR A 4 -31.70 26.87 -20.98
N ALA A 5 -31.98 25.59 -21.25
CA ALA A 5 -33.33 25.06 -21.40
C ALA A 5 -34.14 25.13 -20.08
N GLN A 6 -33.52 24.86 -18.93
CA GLN A 6 -34.18 24.99 -17.62
C GLN A 6 -34.58 26.44 -17.29
N LEU A 7 -33.80 27.43 -17.74
CA LEU A 7 -34.14 28.85 -17.59
C LEU A 7 -35.35 29.27 -18.43
N LEU A 8 -35.54 28.67 -19.61
CA LEU A 8 -36.67 28.98 -20.51
C LEU A 8 -37.97 28.32 -20.05
N CYS A 9 -37.94 27.07 -19.56
CA CYS A 9 -39.13 26.39 -19.03
C CYS A 9 -39.71 27.10 -17.80
N PHE A 10 -38.89 27.76 -16.97
CA PHE A 10 -39.36 28.50 -15.81
C PHE A 10 -40.01 29.85 -16.13
N ARG A 11 -39.79 30.40 -17.34
CA ARG A 11 -40.36 31.70 -17.75
C ARG A 11 -41.84 31.59 -18.19
N LYS A 12 -42.32 30.39 -18.53
CA LYS A 12 -43.69 30.12 -19.00
C LYS A 12 -44.74 29.83 -17.90
N LYS A 13 -44.36 29.62 -16.63
CA LYS A 13 -45.34 29.49 -15.53
C LYS A 13 -45.66 30.86 -14.94
N LYS A 14 -46.52 31.63 -15.61
CA LYS A 14 -47.01 32.93 -15.13
C LYS A 14 -48.51 33.08 -15.42
N GLN A 15 -49.34 32.32 -14.70
CA GLN A 15 -50.77 32.59 -14.49
C GLN A 15 -51.32 31.56 -13.49
N ALA A 16 -51.35 31.93 -12.21
CA ALA A 16 -52.20 31.31 -11.19
C ALA A 16 -52.48 32.38 -10.11
N PRO A 17 -53.73 32.56 -9.66
CA PRO A 17 -54.11 33.70 -8.84
C PRO A 17 -53.65 33.56 -7.38
N GLU A 18 -53.51 34.71 -6.76
CA GLU A 18 -52.76 34.99 -5.53
C GLU A 18 -53.58 34.69 -4.25
N SER A 19 -52.92 34.11 -3.23
CA SER A 19 -53.35 34.29 -1.84
C SER A 19 -52.17 34.30 -0.85
N SER A 20 -52.19 35.30 0.04
CA SER A 20 -51.28 35.63 1.15
C SER A 20 -49.89 36.22 0.81
N GLY A 21 -49.67 37.48 1.21
CA GLY A 21 -48.40 38.22 1.04
C GLY A 21 -47.18 37.59 1.74
N ALA A 22 -47.40 36.72 2.72
CA ALA A 22 -46.34 35.93 3.39
C ALA A 22 -45.75 34.86 2.45
N ARG A 23 -46.58 34.14 1.69
CA ARG A 23 -46.11 33.15 0.69
C ARG A 23 -45.36 33.81 -0.45
N ARG A 24 -45.74 35.03 -0.83
CA ARG A 24 -45.04 35.82 -1.87
C ARG A 24 -43.63 36.23 -1.43
N LYS A 25 -43.44 36.65 -0.18
CA LYS A 25 -42.12 36.99 0.38
C LYS A 25 -41.22 35.76 0.50
N GLU A 26 -41.75 34.63 0.95
CA GLU A 26 -40.99 33.38 1.07
C GLU A 26 -40.61 32.79 -0.31
N GLY A 27 -41.52 32.85 -1.29
CA GLY A 27 -41.22 32.46 -2.68
C GLY A 27 -40.13 33.32 -3.31
N LEU A 28 -40.13 34.63 -3.06
CA LEU A 28 -39.07 35.54 -3.51
C LEU A 28 -37.72 35.26 -2.82
N ARG A 29 -37.72 34.93 -1.52
CA ARG A 29 -36.51 34.55 -0.79
C ARG A 29 -35.91 33.25 -1.34
N ARG A 30 -36.72 32.21 -1.54
CA ARG A 30 -36.30 30.95 -2.17
C ARG A 30 -35.74 31.17 -3.58
N ARG A 31 -36.37 32.04 -4.36
CA ARG A 31 -35.91 32.40 -5.72
C ARG A 31 -34.55 33.11 -5.70
N ARG A 32 -34.32 34.02 -4.75
CA ARG A 32 -33.01 34.70 -4.59
C ARG A 32 -31.90 33.72 -4.19
N VAL A 33 -32.17 32.82 -3.26
CA VAL A 33 -31.20 31.79 -2.82
C VAL A 33 -30.87 30.84 -3.97
N TYR A 34 -31.88 30.37 -4.71
CA TYR A 34 -31.67 29.50 -5.88
C TYR A 34 -30.82 30.19 -6.96
N LEU A 35 -31.12 31.44 -7.32
CA LEU A 35 -30.35 32.19 -8.31
C LEU A 35 -28.91 32.47 -7.86
N ALA A 36 -28.68 32.74 -6.56
CA ALA A 36 -27.34 32.90 -6.02
C ALA A 36 -26.52 31.61 -6.13
N ARG A 37 -27.13 30.45 -5.80
CA ARG A 37 -26.49 29.12 -5.95
C ARG A 37 -26.18 28.80 -7.41
N LEU A 38 -27.09 29.12 -8.33
CA LEU A 38 -26.87 28.91 -9.76
C LEU A 38 -25.70 29.75 -10.28
N ARG A 39 -25.61 31.02 -9.88
CA ARG A 39 -24.47 31.90 -10.22
C ARG A 39 -23.15 31.38 -9.68
N HIS A 40 -23.13 30.88 -8.43
CA HIS A 40 -21.95 30.25 -7.84
C HIS A 40 -21.52 29.00 -8.63
N ARG A 41 -22.47 28.14 -8.99
CA ARG A 41 -22.23 26.93 -9.80
C ARG A 41 -21.68 27.26 -11.19
N ILE A 42 -22.23 28.27 -11.86
CA ILE A 42 -21.71 28.76 -13.14
C ILE A 42 -20.26 29.26 -12.96
N LYS A 43 -19.99 30.12 -11.98
CA LYS A 43 -18.64 30.65 -11.72
C LYS A 43 -17.61 29.54 -11.44
N TYR A 44 -18.01 28.51 -10.70
CA TYR A 44 -17.18 27.35 -10.38
C TYR A 44 -16.91 26.47 -11.61
N LEU A 45 -17.93 26.16 -12.41
CA LEU A 45 -17.77 25.38 -13.65
C LEU A 45 -16.90 26.11 -14.68
N THR A 46 -17.03 27.44 -14.79
CA THR A 46 -16.15 28.27 -15.63
C THR A 46 -14.71 28.18 -15.16
N LYS A 47 -14.46 28.20 -13.83
CA LYS A 47 -13.12 28.03 -13.25
C LYS A 47 -12.53 26.65 -13.57
N ILE A 48 -13.31 25.56 -13.47
CA ILE A 48 -12.88 24.21 -13.86
C ILE A 48 -12.51 24.17 -15.35
N SER A 49 -13.34 24.75 -16.21
CA SER A 49 -13.07 24.80 -17.65
C SER A 49 -11.77 25.53 -17.98
N HIS A 50 -11.47 26.66 -17.30
CA HIS A 50 -10.19 27.35 -17.45
C HIS A 50 -9.00 26.51 -16.99
N VAL A 51 -9.11 25.80 -15.86
CA VAL A 51 -8.06 24.92 -15.36
C VAL A 51 -7.82 23.75 -16.32
N GLN A 52 -8.88 23.15 -16.87
CA GLN A 52 -8.77 22.07 -17.86
C GLN A 52 -8.13 22.57 -19.17
N LYS A 53 -8.54 23.75 -19.68
CA LYS A 53 -7.91 24.38 -20.86
C LYS A 53 -6.43 24.67 -20.63
N ALA A 54 -6.04 25.16 -19.45
CA ALA A 54 -4.65 25.38 -19.09
C ALA A 54 -3.84 24.08 -19.03
N LYS A 55 -4.44 22.99 -18.50
CA LYS A 55 -3.83 21.65 -18.47
C LYS A 55 -3.60 21.10 -19.88
N ILE A 56 -4.60 21.23 -20.77
CA ILE A 56 -4.48 20.82 -22.18
C ILE A 56 -3.37 21.61 -22.89
N LYS A 57 -3.30 22.95 -22.70
CA LYS A 57 -2.25 23.79 -23.29
C LYS A 57 -0.85 23.37 -22.83
N ARG A 58 -0.67 23.03 -21.54
CA ARG A 58 0.60 22.51 -21.00
C ARG A 58 0.97 21.16 -21.61
N LEU A 59 0.00 20.25 -21.80
CA LEU A 59 0.25 18.96 -22.44
C LEU A 59 0.62 19.11 -23.92
N GLN A 60 -0.02 20.03 -24.65
CA GLN A 60 0.33 20.35 -26.04
C GLN A 60 1.76 20.92 -26.16
N GLN A 61 2.18 21.78 -25.23
CA GLN A 61 3.55 22.30 -25.19
C GLN A 61 4.59 21.21 -24.89
N LYS A 62 4.28 20.26 -23.98
CA LYS A 62 5.15 19.10 -23.71
C LYS A 62 5.32 18.23 -24.96
N LEU A 63 4.21 17.93 -25.65
CA LEU A 63 4.22 17.14 -26.88
C LEU A 63 5.07 17.80 -27.99
N LEU A 64 5.01 19.13 -28.12
CA LEU A 64 5.81 19.86 -29.10
C LEU A 64 7.32 19.77 -28.83
N LYS A 65 7.73 19.86 -27.55
CA LYS A 65 9.13 19.71 -27.15
C LYS A 65 9.66 18.30 -27.42
N GLU A 66 8.87 17.26 -27.16
CA GLU A 66 9.25 15.88 -27.48
C GLU A 66 9.44 15.67 -28.98
N LYS A 67 8.55 16.22 -29.81
CA LYS A 67 8.71 16.16 -31.28
C LYS A 67 10.01 16.82 -31.74
N GLN A 68 10.36 17.98 -31.18
CA GLN A 68 11.62 18.67 -31.48
C GLN A 68 12.84 17.85 -31.04
N ASN A 69 12.80 17.23 -29.87
CA ASN A 69 13.87 16.37 -29.39
C ASN A 69 14.05 15.12 -30.26
N ASN A 70 12.96 14.46 -30.65
CA ASN A 70 13.01 13.30 -31.54
C ASN A 70 13.57 13.67 -32.92
N GLN A 71 13.23 14.85 -33.43
CA GLN A 71 13.78 15.34 -34.70
C GLN A 71 15.28 15.65 -34.60
N ARG A 72 15.75 16.21 -33.47
CA ARG A 72 17.19 16.36 -33.20
C ARG A 72 17.91 15.02 -33.14
N LEU A 73 17.33 14.02 -32.48
CA LEU A 73 17.91 12.68 -32.39
C LEU A 73 17.99 12.02 -33.76
N THR A 74 16.96 12.17 -34.59
CA THR A 74 16.97 11.66 -35.98
C THR A 74 18.06 12.33 -36.82
N ASN A 75 18.27 13.64 -36.64
CA ASN A 75 19.33 14.36 -37.34
C ASN A 75 20.74 13.91 -36.89
N LEU A 76 20.93 13.63 -35.60
CA LEU A 76 22.18 13.09 -35.05
C LEU A 76 22.50 11.69 -35.59
N ILE A 77 21.48 10.82 -35.69
CA ILE A 77 21.64 9.49 -36.28
C ILE A 77 22.04 9.60 -37.77
N LYS A 78 21.41 10.54 -38.50
CA LYS A 78 21.75 10.80 -39.91
C LYS A 78 23.16 11.39 -40.09
N SER A 79 23.65 12.21 -39.16
CA SER A 79 25.03 12.74 -39.23
C SER A 79 26.07 11.67 -38.90
N ASN A 80 25.80 10.76 -37.96
CA ASN A 80 26.73 9.69 -37.61
C ASN A 80 26.86 8.64 -38.72
N ASN A 81 25.78 8.34 -39.45
CA ASN A 81 25.83 7.44 -40.61
C ASN A 81 26.56 8.03 -41.83
N LYS A 82 26.89 9.34 -41.81
CA LYS A 82 27.75 9.97 -42.82
C LYS A 82 29.25 9.84 -42.51
N ILE A 83 29.62 9.40 -41.31
CA ILE A 83 31.02 9.33 -40.86
C ILE A 83 31.61 7.91 -41.02
N SER A 84 30.80 6.84 -41.17
CA SER A 84 31.31 5.48 -41.43
C SER A 84 31.51 5.19 -42.93
N GLY A 85 32.27 6.05 -43.61
CA GLY A 85 32.64 5.92 -45.03
C GLY A 85 34.12 5.68 -45.27
N TYR A 86 34.88 5.17 -44.29
CA TYR A 86 36.29 4.82 -44.47
C TYR A 86 36.50 3.31 -44.30
N SER A 87 36.87 2.70 -45.42
CA SER A 87 37.31 1.32 -45.60
C SER A 87 38.62 1.05 -44.85
N VAL A 88 38.65 -0.01 -44.06
CA VAL A 88 39.87 -0.58 -43.51
C VAL A 88 40.29 -1.74 -44.41
N THR A 89 41.44 -1.61 -45.07
CA THR A 89 42.18 -2.72 -45.67
C THR A 89 43.60 -2.71 -45.14
N GLY A 90 43.99 -3.83 -44.50
CA GLY A 90 45.35 -4.37 -44.43
C GLY A 90 46.36 -3.64 -43.54
N MET A 91 46.89 -4.34 -42.53
CA MET A 91 48.20 -4.99 -42.63
C MET A 91 48.66 -5.56 -41.28
N ASP A 92 49.42 -6.64 -41.41
CA ASP A 92 49.93 -7.59 -40.42
C ASP A 92 51.15 -7.13 -39.60
N ASN A 93 51.25 -7.74 -38.41
CA ASN A 93 52.41 -8.35 -37.72
C ASN A 93 53.76 -7.64 -37.54
N ASN A 94 54.19 -7.69 -36.26
CA ASN A 94 55.39 -8.36 -35.72
C ASN A 94 56.52 -7.52 -35.05
N GLU A 95 56.99 -8.10 -33.93
CA GLU A 95 58.34 -8.04 -33.31
C GLU A 95 58.78 -6.78 -32.53
N ILE A 96 59.56 -6.79 -31.42
CA ILE A 96 60.17 -7.77 -30.49
C ILE A 96 60.89 -6.96 -29.35
N ARG A 97 61.02 -7.54 -28.13
CA ARG A 97 62.05 -7.29 -27.05
C ARG A 97 62.15 -5.92 -26.35
N THR A 98 62.62 -5.72 -25.12
CA THR A 98 62.90 -6.46 -23.84
C THR A 98 63.32 -5.37 -22.86
N GLU A 99 63.00 -5.47 -21.55
CA GLU A 99 63.93 -5.28 -20.42
C GLU A 99 63.21 -5.20 -19.06
N GLN A 100 63.92 -5.70 -18.05
CA GLN A 100 63.51 -6.00 -16.68
C GLN A 100 63.59 -4.78 -15.74
N LYS A 101 62.73 -4.73 -14.70
CA LYS A 101 63.15 -4.75 -13.27
C LYS A 101 61.95 -4.64 -12.31
N ASP A 102 61.89 -5.62 -11.41
CA ASP A 102 61.37 -5.68 -10.03
C ASP A 102 60.25 -4.74 -9.55
N GLU A 103 59.12 -5.34 -9.13
CA GLU A 103 58.57 -5.30 -7.76
C GLU A 103 57.22 -6.06 -7.71
N LEU A 104 57.09 -7.04 -6.78
CA LEU A 104 55.82 -7.73 -6.43
C LEU A 104 54.77 -6.70 -5.96
N PRO A 105 53.44 -6.84 -6.19
CA PRO A 105 52.68 -7.95 -5.56
C PRO A 105 51.26 -8.30 -6.17
N ARG A 106 50.63 -9.35 -5.60
CA ARG A 106 49.16 -9.61 -5.55
C ARG A 106 48.41 -9.73 -6.89
N GLY A 107 48.20 -10.95 -7.37
CA GLY A 107 47.37 -11.14 -8.58
C GLY A 107 46.94 -12.55 -9.00
N LEU A 108 46.91 -13.55 -8.11
CA LEU A 108 46.31 -14.86 -8.46
C LEU A 108 44.80 -14.83 -8.22
N ASN A 109 44.04 -14.30 -9.18
CA ASN A 109 42.60 -14.60 -9.32
C ASN A 109 41.98 -14.17 -10.67
N ARG A 110 42.76 -13.56 -11.58
CA ARG A 110 42.25 -13.07 -12.87
C ARG A 110 42.33 -14.12 -14.00
N SER A 111 43.30 -15.04 -13.93
CA SER A 111 43.49 -16.07 -14.96
C SER A 111 42.34 -17.10 -15.00
N LEU A 112 41.82 -17.49 -13.83
CA LEU A 112 40.70 -18.45 -13.71
C LEU A 112 39.35 -17.93 -14.23
N ARG A 113 39.14 -16.60 -14.26
CA ARG A 113 37.89 -16.01 -14.77
C ARG A 113 37.81 -15.98 -16.30
N THR A 114 38.96 -16.01 -16.97
CA THR A 114 39.04 -15.95 -18.43
C THR A 114 38.86 -17.34 -19.05
N GLU A 115 39.30 -18.40 -18.38
CA GLU A 115 39.07 -19.80 -18.79
C GLU A 115 37.61 -20.24 -18.69
N LEU A 116 36.80 -19.58 -17.85
CA LEU A 116 35.40 -19.96 -17.59
C LEU A 116 34.35 -19.26 -18.46
N GLY A 117 34.76 -18.46 -19.45
CA GLY A 117 33.84 -17.89 -20.47
C GLY A 117 32.78 -16.91 -19.94
N LEU A 118 32.94 -16.35 -18.73
CA LEU A 118 32.00 -15.40 -18.14
C LEU A 118 32.28 -13.97 -18.64
N ASN A 119 31.96 -13.71 -19.92
CA ASN A 119 31.95 -12.35 -20.46
C ASN A 119 30.71 -11.59 -19.96
N VAL A 120 30.90 -10.75 -18.95
CA VAL A 120 29.98 -9.63 -18.66
C VAL A 120 30.49 -8.43 -19.45
N SER A 121 29.72 -8.00 -20.43
CA SER A 121 29.97 -6.79 -21.24
C SER A 121 30.23 -5.56 -20.36
N ASN A 122 31.34 -4.88 -20.62
CA ASN A 122 31.78 -3.63 -19.99
C ASN A 122 30.69 -2.55 -19.96
N PRO A 123 30.49 -1.82 -18.85
CA PRO A 123 29.81 -0.54 -18.88
C PRO A 123 30.76 0.52 -19.46
N ALA A 124 30.26 1.25 -20.46
CA ALA A 124 30.94 2.39 -21.06
C ALA A 124 31.19 3.50 -20.01
N HIS A 125 32.30 4.22 -20.22
CA HIS A 125 32.76 5.40 -19.49
C HIS A 125 31.64 6.26 -18.87
N VAL A 126 31.64 6.35 -17.53
CA VAL A 126 30.84 7.29 -16.76
C VAL A 126 31.54 8.65 -16.77
N THR A 127 30.99 9.60 -17.51
CA THR A 127 31.37 11.02 -17.47
C THR A 127 30.45 11.76 -16.49
N GLN A 128 31.04 12.34 -15.42
CA GLN A 128 30.66 13.57 -14.69
C GLN A 128 29.17 13.90 -14.34
N ASP A 129 28.26 12.92 -14.21
CA ASP A 129 26.85 13.12 -13.74
C ASP A 129 26.52 12.41 -12.38
N GLU A 130 27.54 11.96 -11.64
CA GLU A 130 27.37 11.01 -10.53
C GLU A 130 26.51 11.44 -9.31
N PRO A 131 26.53 12.69 -8.81
CA PRO A 131 25.83 13.03 -7.56
C PRO A 131 24.30 12.94 -7.68
N SER A 132 23.76 13.34 -8.83
CA SER A 132 22.31 13.26 -9.12
C SER A 132 21.84 11.82 -9.28
N ASN A 133 22.66 10.95 -9.86
CA ASN A 133 22.30 9.55 -10.07
C ASN A 133 22.32 8.77 -8.74
N LEU A 134 23.33 8.99 -7.91
CA LEU A 134 23.44 8.38 -6.59
C LEU A 134 22.31 8.82 -5.65
N LYS A 135 21.97 10.11 -5.66
CA LYS A 135 20.83 10.62 -4.90
C LYS A 135 19.52 9.97 -5.35
N ASN A 136 19.30 9.83 -6.65
CA ASN A 136 18.11 9.17 -7.17
C ASN A 136 18.04 7.69 -6.79
N LEU A 137 19.18 6.98 -6.77
CA LEU A 137 19.26 5.59 -6.29
C LEU A 137 18.85 5.49 -4.82
N VAL A 138 19.38 6.35 -3.94
CA VAL A 138 18.99 6.37 -2.52
C VAL A 138 17.51 6.71 -2.35
N VAL A 139 17.00 7.72 -3.07
CA VAL A 139 15.58 8.10 -3.02
C VAL A 139 14.71 6.92 -3.47
N ASN A 140 15.03 6.27 -4.58
CA ASN A 140 14.30 5.13 -5.11
C ASN A 140 14.32 3.94 -4.15
N PHE A 141 15.47 3.69 -3.50
CA PHE A 141 15.57 2.69 -2.43
C PHE A 141 14.65 3.03 -1.25
N MET A 142 14.73 4.26 -0.74
CA MET A 142 13.98 4.69 0.45
C MET A 142 12.46 4.72 0.24
N ILE A 143 11.95 4.93 -0.97
CA ILE A 143 10.50 4.94 -1.25
C ILE A 143 9.92 3.54 -1.49
N ARG A 144 10.74 2.48 -1.54
CA ARG A 144 10.23 1.12 -1.66
C ARG A 144 9.43 0.75 -0.43
N ASP A 145 8.37 -0.02 -0.64
CA ASP A 145 7.46 -0.44 0.41
C ASP A 145 8.06 -1.45 1.39
N ASP A 146 9.20 -2.06 1.07
CA ASP A 146 10.02 -2.88 1.99
C ASP A 146 11.08 -2.09 2.75
N ILE A 147 11.20 -0.78 2.52
CA ILE A 147 12.17 0.11 3.18
C ILE A 147 11.48 1.23 3.97
N SER A 148 10.35 1.75 3.47
CA SER A 148 9.48 2.70 4.18
C SER A 148 8.01 2.55 3.79
N LYS A 149 7.08 2.92 4.67
CA LYS A 149 5.63 2.88 4.43
C LYS A 149 5.00 4.25 4.55
N ILE A 150 3.99 4.53 3.74
CA ILE A 150 3.20 5.77 3.87
C ILE A 150 2.50 5.79 5.23
N SER A 151 2.55 6.94 5.90
CA SER A 151 1.83 7.19 7.14
C SER A 151 0.33 7.01 6.90
N PRO A 152 -0.37 6.21 7.72
CA PRO A 152 -1.80 5.97 7.55
C PRO A 152 -2.65 7.22 7.85
N ASP A 153 -2.06 8.23 8.49
CA ASP A 153 -2.72 9.51 8.74
C ASP A 153 -2.51 10.46 7.56
N VAL A 154 -3.54 10.59 6.73
CA VAL A 154 -3.57 11.45 5.54
C VAL A 154 -3.30 12.94 5.89
N LYS A 155 -3.47 13.34 7.15
CA LYS A 155 -3.19 14.71 7.60
C LYS A 155 -1.70 14.99 7.79
N LYS A 156 -0.86 13.96 7.90
CA LYS A 156 0.59 14.09 8.07
C LYS A 156 1.27 14.19 6.71
N MET A 157 1.41 15.43 6.22
CA MET A 157 2.12 15.74 4.98
C MET A 157 3.26 16.73 5.23
N ILE A 158 4.35 16.57 4.46
CA ILE A 158 5.45 17.53 4.37
C ILE A 158 5.51 17.99 2.92
N ASN A 159 5.35 19.30 2.69
CA ASN A 159 5.37 19.90 1.35
C ASN A 159 4.38 19.26 0.35
N GLY A 160 3.22 18.81 0.83
CA GLY A 160 2.19 18.15 0.01
C GLY A 160 2.48 16.68 -0.31
N THR A 161 3.56 16.10 0.23
CA THR A 161 3.87 14.68 0.15
C THR A 161 3.52 14.00 1.47
N SER A 162 2.83 12.86 1.43
CA SER A 162 2.55 12.06 2.63
C SER A 162 3.84 11.60 3.28
N ILE A 163 3.92 11.74 4.61
CA ILE A 163 5.06 11.21 5.38
C ILE A 163 5.15 9.71 5.16
N ARG A 164 6.38 9.20 5.05
CA ARG A 164 6.69 7.77 5.08
C ARG A 164 7.46 7.44 6.35
N TYR A 165 7.09 6.37 7.04
CA TYR A 165 7.86 5.84 8.15
C TYR A 165 8.82 4.77 7.65
N ARG A 166 10.11 4.97 7.92
CA ARG A 166 11.16 3.99 7.65
C ARG A 166 11.00 2.80 8.59
N LEU A 167 11.35 1.63 8.07
CA LEU A 167 11.08 0.36 8.72
C LEU A 167 12.22 -0.09 9.65
N HIS A 168 13.44 0.32 9.31
CA HIS A 168 14.64 0.08 10.10
C HIS A 168 15.40 1.36 10.42
N ASN A 169 16.36 1.25 11.34
CA ASN A 169 17.32 2.33 11.63
C ASN A 169 18.21 2.64 10.40
N LEU A 170 18.81 3.85 10.35
CA LEU A 170 19.36 4.37 9.08
C LEU A 170 20.65 3.66 8.74
N ASN A 171 21.40 3.25 9.77
CA ASN A 171 22.58 2.42 9.66
C ASN A 171 22.25 1.07 9.01
N ILE A 172 21.19 0.40 9.45
CA ILE A 172 20.76 -0.89 8.87
C ILE A 172 20.31 -0.70 7.42
N LEU A 173 19.53 0.36 7.15
CA LEU A 173 19.10 0.66 5.78
C LEU A 173 20.26 1.02 4.86
N HIS A 174 21.31 1.64 5.41
CA HIS A 174 22.54 1.94 4.68
C HIS A 174 23.31 0.66 4.34
N GLU A 175 23.51 -0.24 5.31
CA GLU A 175 24.11 -1.57 5.06
C GLU A 175 23.32 -2.36 4.00
N GLN A 176 21.99 -2.35 4.09
CA GLN A 176 21.10 -2.98 3.10
C GLN A 176 21.25 -2.36 1.73
N PHE A 177 21.32 -1.03 1.65
CA PHE A 177 21.50 -0.32 0.39
C PHE A 177 22.83 -0.70 -0.28
N GLU A 178 23.94 -0.72 0.46
CA GLU A 178 25.25 -1.10 -0.07
C GLU A 178 25.27 -2.56 -0.54
N ALA A 179 24.65 -3.46 0.23
CA ALA A 179 24.56 -4.87 -0.12
C ALA A 179 23.71 -5.13 -1.38
N GLU A 180 22.58 -4.44 -1.53
CA GLU A 180 21.66 -4.65 -2.66
C GLU A 180 22.14 -3.98 -3.96
N THR A 181 22.75 -2.79 -3.85
CA THR A 181 23.14 -2.00 -5.01
C THR A 181 24.59 -2.22 -5.43
N GLY A 182 25.42 -2.81 -4.56
CA GLY A 182 26.87 -2.89 -4.73
C GLY A 182 27.56 -1.53 -4.72
N THR A 183 26.83 -0.45 -4.39
CA THR A 183 27.35 0.92 -4.40
C THR A 183 27.78 1.31 -2.99
N SER A 184 29.07 1.54 -2.79
CA SER A 184 29.58 2.03 -1.51
C SER A 184 29.37 3.54 -1.39
N ILE A 185 28.81 3.98 -0.26
CA ILE A 185 28.54 5.39 0.02
C ILE A 185 28.76 5.65 1.50
N ALA A 186 29.35 6.79 1.87
CA ALA A 186 29.47 7.14 3.28
C ALA A 186 28.09 7.30 3.94
N TYR A 187 27.95 6.83 5.19
CA TYR A 187 26.70 6.93 5.96
C TYR A 187 26.15 8.37 6.04
N SER A 188 27.04 9.36 6.21
CA SER A 188 26.67 10.78 6.25
C SER A 188 26.04 11.24 4.92
N THR A 189 26.62 10.84 3.80
CA THR A 189 26.10 11.15 2.46
C THR A 189 24.78 10.44 2.20
N PHE A 190 24.69 9.14 2.52
CA PHE A 190 23.43 8.37 2.44
C PHE A 190 22.31 9.05 3.22
N SER A 191 22.57 9.38 4.49
CA SER A 191 21.61 10.06 5.37
C SER A 191 21.16 11.41 4.81
N SER A 192 22.07 12.18 4.20
CA SER A 192 21.73 13.46 3.56
C SER A 192 20.83 13.33 2.31
N TYR A 193 20.87 12.17 1.65
CA TYR A 193 20.07 11.87 0.46
C TYR A 193 18.71 11.27 0.78
N VAL A 194 18.50 10.80 2.01
CA VAL A 194 17.19 10.32 2.47
C VAL A 194 16.15 11.45 2.33
N PRO A 195 15.01 11.22 1.66
CA PRO A 195 14.00 12.25 1.51
C PRO A 195 13.47 12.74 2.85
N VAL A 196 13.26 14.05 3.00
CA VAL A 196 12.78 14.69 4.25
C VAL A 196 11.42 14.15 4.73
N TYR A 197 10.60 13.65 3.79
CA TYR A 197 9.31 13.02 4.10
C TYR A 197 9.44 11.57 4.59
N VAL A 198 10.63 10.95 4.56
CA VAL A 198 10.90 9.61 5.11
C VAL A 198 11.51 9.77 6.51
N LYS A 199 10.80 9.34 7.55
CA LYS A 199 11.18 9.59 8.96
C LYS A 199 11.15 8.32 9.81
N LYS A 200 11.87 8.32 10.94
CA LYS A 200 11.64 7.32 12.00
C LYS A 200 10.28 7.64 12.65
N PRO A 201 9.40 6.67 12.90
CA PRO A 201 8.22 6.91 13.72
C PRO A 201 8.63 7.26 15.16
N ASN A 202 8.22 8.42 15.67
CA ASN A 202 8.42 8.81 17.07
C ASN A 202 7.29 8.25 17.93
N LEU A 203 7.47 8.03 19.24
CA LEU A 203 6.47 7.41 20.15
C LEU A 203 5.01 7.91 20.01
N SER A 204 4.79 9.16 19.60
CA SER A 204 3.47 9.75 19.31
C SER A 204 2.88 9.33 17.96
N ASP A 205 3.72 8.96 16.99
CA ASP A 205 3.34 8.46 15.66
C ASP A 205 2.85 7.01 15.68
N TRP A 206 3.12 6.27 16.77
CA TRP A 206 2.70 4.87 16.96
C TRP A 206 1.21 4.75 17.32
N GLY A 207 0.47 5.86 17.36
CA GLY A 207 -0.98 5.89 17.60
C GLY A 207 -1.82 5.29 16.46
N THR A 208 -1.20 4.96 15.33
CA THR A 208 -1.85 4.28 14.20
C THR A 208 -1.12 2.98 13.93
N CYS A 209 -1.76 1.87 14.32
CA CYS A 209 -1.36 0.48 14.14
C CYS A 209 0.15 0.18 14.16
N LEU A 210 0.60 -0.36 15.27
CA LEU A 210 1.65 -1.35 15.27
C LEU A 210 1.15 -2.60 15.98
N CYS A 211 1.65 -3.75 15.54
CA CYS A 211 1.47 -4.99 16.26
C CYS A 211 2.01 -4.82 17.70
N ALA A 212 1.16 -4.95 18.71
CA ALA A 212 1.58 -4.88 20.11
C ALA A 212 2.70 -5.89 20.42
N PHE A 213 2.71 -7.03 19.73
CA PHE A 213 3.74 -8.07 19.83
C PHE A 213 5.10 -7.64 19.28
N CYS A 214 5.17 -6.73 18.30
CA CYS A 214 6.43 -6.15 17.83
C CYS A 214 6.79 -4.88 18.63
N LEU A 215 5.77 -4.08 18.93
CA LEU A 215 5.92 -2.75 19.51
C LEU A 215 6.38 -2.80 20.96
N ASN A 216 5.69 -3.57 21.81
CA ASN A 216 6.01 -3.60 23.23
C ASN A 216 7.45 -4.08 23.47
N PRO A 217 7.93 -5.16 22.82
CA PRO A 217 9.33 -5.57 22.89
C PRO A 217 10.31 -4.49 22.41
N GLN A 218 10.02 -3.81 21.30
CA GLN A 218 10.86 -2.72 20.78
C GLN A 218 10.97 -1.55 21.77
N ILE A 219 9.86 -1.13 22.39
CA ILE A 219 9.87 -0.09 23.42
C ILE A 219 10.74 -0.52 24.61
N LYS A 220 10.61 -1.77 25.04
CA LYS A 220 11.38 -2.30 26.16
C LYS A 220 12.89 -2.33 25.86
N LEU A 221 13.27 -2.75 24.66
CA LEU A 221 14.66 -2.69 24.17
C LEU A 221 15.21 -1.26 24.21
N GLU A 222 14.51 -0.31 23.59
CA GLU A 222 14.96 1.10 23.55
C GLU A 222 15.06 1.69 24.96
N LYS A 223 14.17 1.31 25.89
CA LYS A 223 14.22 1.78 27.27
C LYS A 223 15.49 1.31 27.98
N LEU A 224 15.88 0.05 27.82
CA LEU A 224 17.10 -0.48 28.45
C LEU A 224 18.37 0.13 27.87
N ILE A 225 18.43 0.34 26.55
CA ILE A 225 19.55 1.03 25.89
C ILE A 225 19.67 2.47 26.41
N ARG A 226 18.56 3.22 26.46
CA ARG A 226 18.56 4.61 26.99
C ARG A 226 18.91 4.70 28.47
N ALA A 227 18.62 3.65 29.25
CA ALA A 227 19.01 3.57 30.65
C ALA A 227 20.48 3.16 30.85
N GLY A 228 21.23 2.93 29.76
CA GLY A 228 22.63 2.47 29.81
C GLY A 228 22.79 1.04 30.33
N LYS A 229 21.72 0.23 30.30
CA LYS A 229 21.71 -1.14 30.84
C LYS A 229 22.10 -2.20 29.81
N LEU A 230 22.00 -1.86 28.53
CA LEU A 230 22.48 -2.68 27.42
C LEU A 230 23.53 -1.88 26.67
N LEU A 231 24.69 -2.50 26.45
CA LEU A 231 25.83 -1.93 25.72
C LEU A 231 26.05 -2.73 24.44
N ASP A 232 26.43 -2.04 23.37
CA ASP A 232 26.75 -2.64 22.07
C ASP A 232 25.62 -3.51 21.49
N ILE A 233 24.37 -3.10 21.74
CA ILE A 233 23.17 -3.74 21.19
C ILE A 233 22.52 -2.81 20.17
N ASP A 234 22.19 -3.37 19.01
CA ASP A 234 21.42 -2.68 17.97
C ASP A 234 20.07 -2.17 18.52
N ALA A 235 19.68 -0.95 18.18
CA ALA A 235 18.41 -0.38 18.63
C ALA A 235 17.19 -0.86 17.81
N ASP A 236 17.32 -1.95 17.05
CA ASP A 236 16.27 -2.51 16.19
C ASP A 236 16.10 -4.00 16.52
N LEU A 237 15.03 -4.32 17.25
CA LEU A 237 14.78 -5.67 17.71
C LEU A 237 14.50 -6.63 16.56
N CYS A 238 13.87 -6.17 15.47
CA CYS A 238 13.60 -7.02 14.32
C CYS A 238 14.92 -7.48 13.69
N TYR A 239 15.88 -6.57 13.55
CA TYR A 239 17.21 -6.89 13.05
C TYR A 239 17.95 -7.87 13.99
N ILE A 240 17.87 -7.68 15.31
CA ILE A 240 18.44 -8.61 16.30
C ILE A 240 17.84 -10.01 16.20
N ILE A 241 16.50 -10.11 16.17
CA ILE A 241 15.78 -11.39 16.13
C ILE A 241 16.16 -12.23 14.90
N ASN A 242 16.57 -11.57 13.82
CA ASN A 242 16.94 -12.21 12.57
C ASN A 242 18.36 -12.77 12.53
N ASP A 243 19.17 -12.50 13.55
CA ASP A 243 20.54 -13.00 13.67
C ASP A 243 20.68 -13.78 14.99
N ILE A 244 20.94 -15.07 14.88
CA ILE A 244 21.06 -16.00 16.01
C ILE A 244 22.14 -15.52 17.01
N THR A 245 23.24 -14.96 16.51
CA THR A 245 24.32 -14.46 17.36
C THR A 245 23.87 -13.24 18.13
N LYS A 246 23.16 -12.30 17.47
CA LYS A 246 22.66 -11.07 18.11
C LYS A 246 21.58 -11.35 19.15
N ILE A 247 20.63 -12.24 18.85
CA ILE A 247 19.58 -12.59 19.82
C ILE A 247 20.14 -13.34 21.04
N ASN A 248 21.16 -14.20 20.85
CA ASN A 248 21.85 -14.88 21.94
C ASN A 248 22.63 -13.89 22.81
N ASN A 249 23.30 -12.91 22.21
CA ASN A 249 23.98 -11.83 22.94
C ASN A 249 22.97 -11.01 23.76
N LEU A 250 21.87 -10.55 23.14
CA LEU A 250 20.81 -9.83 23.84
C LEU A 250 20.27 -10.63 25.03
N THR A 251 19.94 -11.91 24.81
CA THR A 251 19.40 -12.79 25.86
C THR A 251 20.37 -12.96 27.03
N THR A 252 21.66 -13.10 26.73
CA THR A 252 22.72 -13.18 27.75
C THR A 252 22.81 -11.91 28.58
N GLN A 253 22.82 -10.74 27.94
CA GLN A 253 22.85 -9.46 28.66
C GLN A 253 21.58 -9.25 29.51
N LEU A 254 20.40 -9.56 28.97
CA LEU A 254 19.13 -9.50 29.70
C LEU A 254 19.14 -10.39 30.95
N ASN A 255 19.64 -11.62 30.84
CA ASN A 255 19.72 -12.51 32.01
C ASN A 255 20.64 -11.97 33.11
N LYS A 256 21.72 -11.25 32.77
CA LYS A 256 22.58 -10.57 33.77
C LYS A 256 21.84 -9.47 34.53
N LEU A 257 20.86 -8.81 33.90
CA LEU A 257 20.08 -7.75 34.53
C LEU A 257 19.05 -8.26 35.54
N LYS A 258 18.68 -9.55 35.51
CA LYS A 258 17.68 -10.13 36.43
C LYS A 258 18.12 -10.12 37.90
N SER A 259 19.41 -9.99 38.18
CA SER A 259 19.94 -9.92 39.55
C SER A 259 19.78 -8.53 40.20
N GLN A 260 19.37 -7.51 39.43
CA GLN A 260 19.23 -6.14 39.93
C GLN A 260 17.80 -5.90 40.45
N SER A 261 17.71 -5.17 41.56
CA SER A 261 16.44 -4.85 42.25
C SER A 261 15.90 -3.45 41.95
N GLU A 262 16.54 -2.69 41.07
CA GLU A 262 16.10 -1.35 40.72
C GLU A 262 14.74 -1.35 40.00
N ASN A 263 13.99 -0.25 40.16
CA ASN A 263 12.71 -0.08 39.46
C ASN A 263 12.93 0.63 38.12
N ILE A 264 12.15 0.23 37.13
CA ILE A 264 12.15 0.84 35.80
C ILE A 264 10.74 1.25 35.41
N THR A 265 10.63 2.48 34.92
CA THR A 265 9.39 3.04 34.38
C THR A 265 9.39 2.96 32.86
N TYR A 266 8.29 2.49 32.30
CA TYR A 266 8.17 2.28 30.86
C TYR A 266 6.73 2.47 30.38
N ILE A 267 6.57 2.48 29.07
CA ILE A 267 5.29 2.59 28.39
C ILE A 267 4.97 1.23 27.77
N GLU A 268 3.72 0.84 27.80
CA GLU A 268 3.24 -0.36 27.14
C GLU A 268 1.86 -0.17 26.52
N TRP A 269 1.61 -0.79 25.38
CA TRP A 269 0.28 -0.90 24.80
C TRP A 269 -0.43 -2.15 25.31
N GLN A 270 -1.59 -1.95 25.93
CA GLN A 270 -2.42 -3.02 26.47
C GLN A 270 -3.80 -3.00 25.82
N LYS A 271 -4.40 -4.19 25.65
CA LYS A 271 -5.76 -4.34 25.12
C LYS A 271 -6.74 -4.38 26.29
N GLU A 272 -7.58 -3.37 26.40
CA GLU A 272 -8.60 -3.23 27.45
C GLU A 272 -9.99 -3.52 26.85
N ARG A 273 -10.73 -4.47 27.43
CA ARG A 273 -12.10 -4.76 27.01
C ARG A 273 -13.05 -3.89 27.81
N LEU A 274 -13.61 -2.87 27.17
CA LEU A 274 -14.63 -2.03 27.79
C LEU A 274 -16.00 -2.75 27.77
N PRO A 275 -16.85 -2.57 28.81
CA PRO A 275 -18.14 -3.26 28.94
C PRO A 275 -19.07 -3.11 27.72
N ASN A 276 -18.97 -1.97 27.01
CA ASN A 276 -19.85 -1.64 25.88
C ASN A 276 -19.19 -1.81 24.51
N HIS A 277 -17.98 -2.36 24.43
CA HIS A 277 -17.26 -2.54 23.17
C HIS A 277 -17.08 -4.02 22.84
N LYS A 278 -17.51 -4.43 21.64
CA LYS A 278 -17.35 -5.81 21.15
C LYS A 278 -15.89 -6.21 20.96
N ALA A 279 -15.02 -5.24 20.64
CA ALA A 279 -13.58 -5.45 20.46
C ALA A 279 -12.78 -4.74 21.56
N PRO A 280 -11.67 -5.32 22.04
CA PRO A 280 -10.79 -4.67 22.99
C PRO A 280 -10.11 -3.46 22.36
N LEU A 281 -10.04 -2.36 23.11
CA LEU A 281 -9.38 -1.12 22.71
C LEU A 281 -7.92 -1.16 23.13
N SER A 282 -7.03 -0.73 22.24
CA SER A 282 -5.60 -0.61 22.57
C SER A 282 -5.37 0.72 23.28
N LYS A 283 -4.83 0.66 24.50
CA LYS A 283 -4.54 1.83 25.34
C LYS A 283 -3.07 1.83 25.73
N LYS A 284 -2.49 3.03 25.76
CA LYS A 284 -1.14 3.29 26.21
C LYS A 284 -1.13 3.46 27.73
N ASN A 285 -0.39 2.61 28.44
CA ASN A 285 -0.25 2.65 29.89
C ASN A 285 1.18 2.97 30.29
N TYR A 286 1.33 3.71 31.40
CA TYR A 286 2.62 3.94 32.05
C TYR A 286 2.76 2.91 33.17
N CYS A 287 3.80 2.08 33.08
CA CYS A 287 4.05 0.98 33.98
C CYS A 287 5.33 1.26 34.79
N SER A 288 5.35 0.75 36.01
CA SER A 288 6.54 0.70 36.86
C SER A 288 6.67 -0.71 37.41
N SER A 289 7.84 -1.32 37.30
CA SER A 289 8.12 -2.65 37.85
C SER A 289 9.58 -2.77 38.22
N THR A 290 9.94 -3.83 38.96
CA THR A 290 11.35 -4.18 39.17
C THR A 290 12.01 -4.52 37.84
N LEU A 291 13.33 -4.35 37.74
CA LEU A 291 14.09 -4.70 36.54
C LEU A 291 13.98 -6.20 36.23
N LYS A 292 13.98 -7.04 37.27
CA LYS A 292 13.76 -8.49 37.16
C LYS A 292 12.44 -8.82 36.45
N ASP A 293 11.33 -8.21 36.89
CA ASP A 293 10.01 -8.47 36.31
C ASP A 293 9.90 -7.89 34.90
N PHE A 294 10.46 -6.70 34.69
CA PHE A 294 10.52 -6.05 33.39
C PHE A 294 11.24 -6.92 32.35
N VAL A 295 12.43 -7.42 32.69
CA VAL A 295 13.23 -8.28 31.81
C VAL A 295 12.56 -9.62 31.58
N SER A 296 11.98 -10.22 32.62
CA SER A 296 11.29 -11.51 32.49
C SER A 296 10.11 -11.39 31.53
N LYS A 297 9.32 -10.32 31.65
CA LYS A 297 8.25 -10.00 30.72
C LYS A 297 8.78 -9.73 29.30
N PHE A 298 9.85 -8.94 29.17
CA PHE A 298 10.45 -8.66 27.86
C PHE A 298 10.86 -9.94 27.14
N LEU A 299 11.57 -10.86 27.82
CA LEU A 299 11.98 -12.14 27.24
C LEU A 299 10.80 -12.99 26.77
N THR A 300 9.68 -12.99 27.50
CA THR A 300 8.47 -13.73 27.09
C THR A 300 7.75 -13.11 25.89
N GLU A 301 7.92 -11.82 25.65
CA GLU A 301 7.28 -11.13 24.53
C GLU A 301 8.12 -11.17 23.24
N ILE A 302 9.41 -11.52 23.33
CA ILE A 302 10.25 -11.73 22.14
C ILE A 302 9.76 -13.00 21.42
N ASP A 303 8.93 -12.80 20.40
CA ASP A 303 8.41 -13.88 19.55
C ASP A 303 9.14 -13.92 18.20
N VAL A 304 10.16 -14.77 18.13
CA VAL A 304 10.93 -15.03 16.90
C VAL A 304 10.04 -15.59 15.80
N GLN A 305 9.07 -16.46 16.15
CA GLN A 305 8.18 -17.08 15.17
C GLN A 305 7.20 -16.08 14.58
N HIS A 306 6.74 -15.11 15.38
CA HIS A 306 5.94 -14.00 14.89
C HIS A 306 6.69 -13.22 13.81
N VAL A 307 7.92 -12.76 14.10
CA VAL A 307 8.74 -12.03 13.13
C VAL A 307 9.00 -12.86 11.88
N GLN A 308 9.36 -14.15 12.01
CA GLN A 308 9.59 -15.06 10.89
C GLN A 308 8.35 -15.24 9.99
N ARG A 309 7.16 -15.35 10.60
CA ARG A 309 5.89 -15.43 9.85
C ARG A 309 5.60 -14.17 9.06
N ILE A 310 5.88 -12.99 9.64
CA ILE A 310 5.77 -11.70 8.94
C ILE A 310 6.67 -11.69 7.70
N LYS A 311 7.95 -12.05 7.82
CA LYS A 311 8.86 -12.08 6.65
C LYS A 311 8.41 -13.06 5.58
N SER A 312 7.96 -14.23 6.01
CA SER A 312 7.48 -15.28 5.11
C SER A 312 6.23 -14.82 4.35
N GLN A 313 5.28 -14.20 5.04
CA GLN A 313 4.08 -13.61 4.43
C GLN A 313 4.44 -12.48 3.47
N PHE A 314 5.35 -11.58 3.85
CA PHE A 314 5.82 -10.51 2.98
C PHE A 314 6.44 -11.06 1.69
N SER A 315 7.39 -11.99 1.83
CA SER A 315 8.11 -12.58 0.71
C SER A 315 7.17 -13.31 -0.23
N ALA A 316 6.24 -14.10 0.32
CA ALA A 316 5.24 -14.81 -0.45
C ALA A 316 4.27 -13.85 -1.16
N PHE A 317 3.87 -12.74 -0.52
CA PHE A 317 3.05 -11.70 -1.16
C PHE A 317 3.81 -10.96 -2.27
N LYS A 318 5.06 -10.59 -2.04
CA LYS A 318 5.93 -9.95 -3.05
C LYS A 318 6.07 -10.86 -4.27
N GLN A 319 6.33 -12.14 -4.05
CA GLN A 319 6.41 -13.13 -5.12
C GLN A 319 5.07 -13.28 -5.85
N ALA A 320 3.95 -13.43 -5.13
CA ALA A 320 2.63 -13.53 -5.72
C ALA A 320 2.28 -12.35 -6.64
N ARG A 321 2.65 -11.12 -6.23
CA ARG A 321 2.48 -9.92 -7.06
C ARG A 321 3.36 -9.94 -8.29
N LEU A 322 4.62 -10.32 -8.16
CA LEU A 322 5.54 -10.43 -9.31
C LEU A 322 5.05 -11.49 -10.29
N ASP A 323 4.63 -12.65 -9.80
CA ASP A 323 4.08 -13.73 -10.61
C ASP A 323 2.84 -13.26 -11.36
N ALA A 324 1.90 -12.60 -10.69
CA ALA A 324 0.70 -12.07 -11.30
C ALA A 324 0.97 -10.99 -12.37
N LEU A 325 2.02 -10.18 -12.19
CA LEU A 325 2.41 -9.15 -13.15
C LEU A 325 3.21 -9.71 -14.35
N ASN A 326 3.89 -10.85 -14.19
CA ASN A 326 4.77 -11.41 -15.21
C ASN A 326 4.11 -12.57 -15.99
N LEU A 327 3.19 -13.31 -15.37
CA LEU A 327 2.57 -14.51 -15.93
C LEU A 327 1.09 -14.26 -16.29
N PRO A 328 0.64 -14.64 -17.50
CA PRO A 328 -0.68 -14.26 -18.01
C PRO A 328 -1.86 -14.97 -17.36
N GLU A 329 -1.63 -16.08 -16.64
CA GLU A 329 -2.69 -16.94 -16.08
C GLU A 329 -2.75 -16.87 -14.54
N ILE A 330 -2.07 -15.89 -13.94
CA ILE A 330 -1.98 -15.70 -12.50
C ILE A 330 -2.58 -14.34 -12.12
N ALA A 331 -3.48 -14.36 -11.14
CA ALA A 331 -3.97 -13.16 -10.49
C ALA A 331 -3.57 -13.17 -9.02
N ALA A 332 -3.19 -12.01 -8.49
CA ALA A 332 -3.05 -11.78 -7.05
C ALA A 332 -4.09 -10.76 -6.59
N ILE A 333 -4.77 -11.04 -5.48
CA ILE A 333 -5.85 -10.21 -4.95
C ILE A 333 -5.58 -9.92 -3.48
N GLN A 334 -5.47 -8.63 -3.13
CA GLN A 334 -5.40 -8.17 -1.75
C GLN A 334 -6.73 -7.58 -1.33
N ILE A 335 -7.25 -7.99 -0.18
CA ILE A 335 -8.59 -7.65 0.31
C ILE A 335 -8.51 -7.23 1.77
N ASP A 336 -9.21 -6.16 2.13
CA ASP A 336 -9.41 -5.76 3.53
C ASP A 336 -10.74 -5.01 3.72
N TRP A 337 -11.28 -5.14 4.92
CA TRP A 337 -12.47 -4.42 5.33
C TRP A 337 -12.17 -2.95 5.56
N SER A 338 -12.90 -2.10 4.85
CA SER A 338 -12.98 -0.70 5.20
C SER A 338 -13.98 -0.50 6.34
N GLU A 339 -13.70 0.47 7.22
CA GLU A 339 -14.65 0.90 8.26
C GLU A 339 -16.05 1.13 7.65
N SER A 340 -17.08 0.63 8.33
CA SER A 340 -18.46 0.80 7.89
C SER A 340 -18.81 2.29 7.73
N PHE A 341 -19.49 2.61 6.64
CA PHE A 341 -19.93 3.96 6.34
C PHE A 341 -21.33 4.21 6.90
N ILE A 342 -21.48 5.24 7.74
CA ILE A 342 -22.77 5.62 8.30
C ILE A 342 -23.51 6.51 7.29
N LEU A 343 -24.59 6.00 6.72
CA LEU A 343 -25.54 6.82 5.95
C LEU A 343 -26.29 7.75 6.89
N LYS A 344 -26.09 9.05 6.72
CA LYS A 344 -26.87 10.09 7.40
C LYS A 344 -27.99 10.52 6.47
N GLN A 345 -29.25 10.23 6.83
CA GLN A 345 -30.39 10.77 6.09
C GLN A 345 -30.51 12.27 6.34
N ALA A 346 -30.68 13.03 5.26
CA ALA A 346 -31.00 14.45 5.37
C ALA A 346 -32.51 14.61 5.62
N ARG A 347 -32.88 15.19 6.78
CA ARG A 347 -33.91 16.26 6.94
C ARG A 347 -34.90 16.25 8.11
N GLU A 348 -34.77 15.43 9.14
CA GLU A 348 -35.51 15.73 10.38
C GLU A 348 -34.64 15.57 11.63
N GLU A 349 -34.51 16.65 12.40
CA GLU A 349 -33.74 16.70 13.67
C GLU A 349 -34.23 15.67 14.70
N ARG A 350 -35.47 15.17 14.54
CA ARG A 350 -36.06 14.12 15.39
C ARG A 350 -35.84 12.68 14.90
N SER A 351 -35.51 12.45 13.62
CA SER A 351 -35.23 11.10 13.07
C SER A 351 -33.73 10.77 12.98
N ALA A 352 -32.86 11.77 13.14
CA ALA A 352 -31.41 11.63 13.14
C ALA A 352 -30.86 10.67 14.22
N TYR A 353 -31.64 10.40 15.27
CA TYR A 353 -31.28 9.47 16.35
C TYR A 353 -31.69 8.01 16.10
N TYR A 354 -32.56 7.74 15.11
CA TYR A 354 -33.17 6.42 14.91
C TYR A 354 -32.90 5.76 13.55
N ASN A 355 -32.50 6.53 12.51
CA ASN A 355 -32.36 6.01 11.13
C ASN A 355 -30.92 6.12 10.56
N THR A 356 -29.89 5.74 11.32
CA THR A 356 -28.53 5.59 10.77
C THR A 356 -28.33 4.17 10.25
N GLN A 357 -28.18 4.02 8.93
CA GLN A 357 -27.84 2.74 8.30
C GLN A 357 -26.34 2.64 8.08
N ASN A 358 -25.75 1.52 8.49
CA ASN A 358 -24.34 1.23 8.29
C ASN A 358 -24.16 0.41 7.02
N ILE A 359 -23.33 0.91 6.11
CA ILE A 359 -22.95 0.18 4.90
C ILE A 359 -21.55 -0.39 5.09
N SER A 360 -21.42 -1.69 4.90
CA SER A 360 -20.13 -2.36 4.87
C SER A 360 -19.45 -2.13 3.54
N ILE A 361 -18.13 -1.93 3.59
CA ILE A 361 -17.31 -1.76 2.42
C ILE A 361 -16.18 -2.77 2.52
N ASN A 362 -16.18 -3.78 1.66
CA ASN A 362 -15.01 -4.63 1.46
C ASN A 362 -14.22 -4.10 0.26
N SER A 363 -12.97 -3.72 0.48
CA SER A 363 -12.13 -3.08 -0.52
C SER A 363 -10.98 -4.00 -0.91
N GLY A 364 -10.52 -3.89 -2.15
CA GLY A 364 -9.39 -4.70 -2.58
C GLY A 364 -8.71 -4.21 -3.84
N TYR A 365 -7.55 -4.80 -4.12
CA TYR A 365 -6.77 -4.52 -5.32
C TYR A 365 -6.33 -5.82 -5.98
N ILE A 366 -6.30 -5.81 -7.31
CA ILE A 366 -5.97 -6.97 -8.12
C ILE A 366 -4.78 -6.65 -9.02
N TRP A 367 -3.81 -7.56 -9.04
CA TRP A 367 -2.72 -7.57 -9.99
C TRP A 367 -2.93 -8.69 -11.01
N ILE A 368 -2.85 -8.33 -12.29
CA ILE A 368 -2.81 -9.22 -13.46
C ILE A 368 -1.82 -8.58 -14.44
N LYS A 369 -1.16 -9.40 -15.26
CA LYS A 369 -0.14 -8.98 -16.24
C LYS A 369 -0.60 -7.86 -17.17
N SER A 370 -1.81 -7.96 -17.69
CA SER A 370 -2.35 -7.02 -18.68
C SER A 370 -2.80 -5.70 -18.05
N TYR A 371 -3.40 -5.75 -16.86
CA TYR A 371 -3.89 -4.58 -16.14
C TYR A 371 -4.09 -4.88 -14.65
N SER A 372 -4.06 -3.83 -13.83
CA SER A 372 -4.32 -3.92 -12.39
C SER A 372 -5.36 -2.89 -11.99
N TYR A 373 -6.23 -3.21 -11.03
CA TYR A 373 -7.33 -2.32 -10.66
C TYR A 373 -7.78 -2.51 -9.21
N GLY A 374 -8.34 -1.43 -8.66
CA GLY A 374 -9.01 -1.44 -7.37
C GLY A 374 -10.49 -1.80 -7.52
N PHE A 375 -11.05 -2.41 -6.48
CA PHE A 375 -12.48 -2.72 -6.40
C PHE A 375 -13.05 -2.47 -5.01
N GLY A 376 -14.37 -2.35 -4.94
CA GLY A 376 -15.13 -2.22 -3.69
C GLY A 376 -16.46 -2.96 -3.78
N ALA A 377 -16.79 -3.72 -2.74
CA ALA A 377 -18.03 -4.46 -2.61
C ALA A 377 -18.84 -3.92 -1.42
N PHE A 378 -20.11 -3.59 -1.67
CA PHE A 378 -21.00 -2.99 -0.67
C PHE A 378 -22.05 -3.96 -0.17
N SER A 379 -22.45 -3.81 1.09
CA SER A 379 -23.60 -4.50 1.64
C SER A 379 -24.23 -3.70 2.78
N ASP A 380 -25.55 -3.82 2.92
CA ASP A 380 -26.28 -3.37 4.10
C ASP A 380 -26.01 -4.27 5.32
N ASN A 381 -25.38 -5.43 5.11
CA ASN A 381 -25.01 -6.35 6.18
C ASN A 381 -23.64 -5.97 6.77
N THR A 382 -23.59 -5.73 8.08
CA THR A 382 -22.36 -5.40 8.85
C THR A 382 -21.55 -6.61 9.31
N CYS A 383 -21.78 -7.78 8.73
CA CYS A 383 -21.02 -8.98 9.02
C CYS A 383 -19.65 -8.92 8.34
N HIS A 384 -18.58 -9.08 9.13
CA HIS A 384 -17.19 -9.14 8.66
C HIS A 384 -16.62 -10.55 8.80
N SER A 385 -17.46 -11.59 8.70
CA SER A 385 -17.02 -12.98 8.79
C SER A 385 -16.33 -13.43 7.49
N ALA A 386 -15.67 -14.58 7.53
CA ALA A 386 -15.04 -15.18 6.35
C ALA A 386 -16.06 -15.40 5.21
N GLU A 387 -17.30 -15.77 5.55
CA GLU A 387 -18.40 -15.93 4.60
C GLU A 387 -18.76 -14.60 3.91
N ALA A 388 -18.78 -13.50 4.67
CA ALA A 388 -19.05 -12.18 4.11
C ALA A 388 -17.91 -11.69 3.21
N THR A 389 -16.66 -11.89 3.63
CA THR A 389 -15.48 -11.59 2.80
C THR A 389 -15.57 -12.36 1.48
N TRP A 390 -15.93 -13.64 1.53
CA TRP A 390 -16.02 -14.47 0.35
C TRP A 390 -17.20 -14.11 -0.57
N ALA A 391 -18.38 -13.88 0.00
CA ALA A 391 -19.56 -13.42 -0.76
C ALA A 391 -19.26 -12.13 -1.53
N SER A 392 -18.51 -11.21 -0.92
CA SER A 392 -18.16 -9.92 -1.53
C SER A 392 -17.27 -10.04 -2.78
N ILE A 393 -16.50 -11.12 -2.91
CA ILE A 393 -15.58 -11.34 -4.05
C ILE A 393 -16.02 -12.47 -4.98
N GLN A 394 -17.12 -13.16 -4.69
CA GLN A 394 -17.54 -14.33 -5.46
C GLN A 394 -17.71 -14.01 -6.95
N ASN A 395 -18.45 -12.94 -7.27
CA ASN A 395 -18.66 -12.50 -8.65
C ASN A 395 -17.35 -12.10 -9.33
N LEU A 396 -16.43 -11.50 -8.57
CA LEU A 396 -15.10 -11.15 -9.08
C LEU A 396 -14.30 -12.40 -9.43
N LEU A 397 -14.28 -13.41 -8.56
CA LEU A 397 -13.59 -14.68 -8.79
C LEU A 397 -14.14 -15.40 -10.04
N ILE A 398 -15.47 -15.42 -10.20
CA ILE A 398 -16.12 -16.01 -11.38
C ILE A 398 -15.65 -15.32 -12.67
N LYS A 399 -15.61 -13.98 -12.68
CA LYS A 399 -15.13 -13.21 -13.84
C LYS A 399 -13.66 -13.52 -14.15
N LEU A 400 -12.80 -13.56 -13.14
CA LEU A 400 -11.39 -13.87 -13.33
C LEU A 400 -11.19 -15.26 -13.97
N VAL A 401 -11.96 -16.26 -13.56
CA VAL A 401 -11.83 -17.61 -14.12
C VAL A 401 -12.49 -17.72 -15.49
N LYS A 402 -13.73 -17.27 -15.64
CA LYS A 402 -14.53 -17.49 -16.87
C LYS A 402 -14.21 -16.51 -17.99
N GLU A 403 -14.02 -15.24 -17.65
CA GLU A 403 -13.84 -14.15 -18.64
C GLU A 403 -12.36 -13.88 -18.90
N GLU A 404 -11.53 -13.89 -17.84
CA GLU A 404 -10.10 -13.57 -17.93
C GLU A 404 -9.20 -14.82 -18.01
N ASN A 405 -9.77 -16.03 -17.97
CA ASN A 405 -9.05 -17.31 -18.08
C ASN A 405 -7.91 -17.48 -17.04
N MET A 406 -8.08 -16.93 -15.84
CA MET A 406 -7.11 -17.08 -14.75
C MET A 406 -7.08 -18.51 -14.22
N LYS A 407 -5.90 -19.14 -14.24
CA LYS A 407 -5.71 -20.51 -13.73
C LYS A 407 -5.26 -20.57 -12.29
N ASN A 408 -4.52 -19.56 -11.81
CA ASN A 408 -4.10 -19.48 -10.42
C ASN A 408 -4.53 -18.13 -9.84
N ILE A 409 -5.21 -18.15 -8.71
CA ILE A 409 -5.64 -16.97 -7.99
C ILE A 409 -5.05 -17.03 -6.59
N ILE A 410 -4.19 -16.05 -6.27
CA ILE A 410 -3.58 -15.91 -4.97
C ILE A 410 -4.39 -14.88 -4.19
N LEU A 411 -5.02 -15.33 -3.10
CA LEU A 411 -5.85 -14.49 -2.24
C LEU A 411 -5.09 -14.10 -0.99
N ILE A 412 -5.07 -12.80 -0.72
CA ILE A 412 -4.58 -12.23 0.53
C ILE A 412 -5.79 -11.57 1.22
N THR A 413 -6.32 -12.26 2.22
CA THR A 413 -7.39 -11.75 3.08
C THR A 413 -6.83 -11.53 4.47
N ASP A 414 -7.34 -10.54 5.18
CA ASP A 414 -6.84 -10.19 6.49
C ASP A 414 -7.68 -10.80 7.62
N SER A 415 -7.02 -11.47 8.56
CA SER A 415 -7.33 -11.32 9.98
C SER A 415 -6.16 -10.57 10.59
N THR A 416 -6.40 -9.26 10.74
CA THR A 416 -5.52 -8.29 11.41
C THR A 416 -4.19 -8.04 10.73
N TRP A 417 -4.18 -7.05 9.83
CA TRP A 417 -3.03 -6.42 9.21
C TRP A 417 -2.18 -7.38 8.37
N ILE A 418 -2.16 -7.19 7.06
CA ILE A 418 -1.16 -7.82 6.20
C ILE A 418 0.21 -7.34 6.67
N TYR A 419 0.84 -8.14 7.54
CA TYR A 419 2.13 -7.90 8.13
C TYR A 419 3.19 -8.04 7.03
N LEU A 420 3.41 -6.95 6.31
CA LEU A 420 4.56 -6.76 5.44
C LEU A 420 5.70 -6.26 6.34
N GLU A 421 6.92 -6.79 6.18
CA GLU A 421 8.01 -6.51 7.12
C GLU A 421 8.18 -5.02 7.43
N SER A 422 8.48 -4.81 8.71
CA SER A 422 8.90 -3.60 9.43
C SER A 422 8.10 -2.30 9.24
N GLY A 423 6.88 -2.38 8.70
CA GLY A 423 5.87 -1.32 8.85
C GLY A 423 4.47 -1.84 8.71
N HIS A 424 3.83 -1.98 9.87
CA HIS A 424 2.43 -2.28 10.13
C HIS A 424 1.49 -1.20 9.55
N GLY A 425 1.58 -0.97 8.25
CA GLY A 425 0.87 0.07 7.54
C GLY A 425 -0.46 -0.42 6.97
N LYS A 426 -1.37 0.53 6.79
CA LYS A 426 -2.57 0.37 5.97
C LYS A 426 -2.19 -0.07 4.54
N GLY A 427 -2.91 -1.05 4.01
CA GLY A 427 -2.63 -1.65 2.70
C GLY A 427 -3.23 -0.86 1.53
N THR A 428 -3.00 -1.35 0.31
CA THR A 428 -3.70 -0.84 -0.88
C THR A 428 -5.23 -0.82 -0.72
N PRO A 429 -5.86 -1.86 -0.12
CA PRO A 429 -7.30 -1.85 0.15
C PRO A 429 -7.78 -0.64 0.97
N ASP A 430 -7.08 -0.26 2.03
CA ASP A 430 -7.44 0.90 2.86
C ASP A 430 -7.50 2.20 2.06
N ALA A 431 -6.54 2.40 1.15
CA ALA A 431 -6.49 3.60 0.31
C ALA A 431 -7.69 3.65 -0.64
N ILE A 432 -8.07 2.51 -1.22
CA ILE A 432 -9.24 2.36 -2.07
C ILE A 432 -10.51 2.63 -1.26
N GLY A 433 -10.60 2.03 -0.08
CA GLY A 433 -11.64 2.28 0.91
C GLY A 433 -11.81 3.75 1.25
N ALA A 434 -10.71 4.46 1.51
CA ALA A 434 -10.72 5.89 1.80
C ALA A 434 -11.24 6.73 0.62
N VAL A 435 -10.83 6.41 -0.61
CA VAL A 435 -11.33 7.08 -1.83
C VAL A 435 -12.82 6.83 -2.04
N ILE A 436 -13.26 5.59 -1.84
CA ILE A 436 -14.68 5.22 -1.92
C ILE A 436 -15.51 5.98 -0.87
N LYS A 437 -15.09 5.97 0.40
CA LYS A 437 -15.76 6.72 1.49
C LYS A 437 -15.83 8.21 1.19
N LYS A 438 -14.77 8.78 0.62
CA LYS A 438 -14.77 10.18 0.20
C LYS A 438 -15.77 10.43 -0.93
N ALA A 439 -15.84 9.56 -1.93
CA ALA A 439 -16.80 9.68 -3.02
C ALA A 439 -18.26 9.57 -2.52
N MET A 440 -18.52 8.69 -1.54
CA MET A 440 -19.81 8.58 -0.86
C MET A 440 -20.16 9.87 -0.11
N ALA A 441 -19.24 10.38 0.71
CA ALA A 441 -19.45 11.62 1.44
C ALA A 441 -19.69 12.81 0.50
N ASP A 442 -18.93 12.91 -0.59
CA ASP A 442 -19.12 13.92 -1.62
C ASP A 442 -20.49 13.75 -2.31
N ALA A 443 -20.91 12.53 -2.63
CA ALA A 443 -22.22 12.27 -3.23
C ALA A 443 -23.38 12.78 -2.36
N ILE A 444 -23.35 12.47 -1.07
CA ILE A 444 -24.32 12.96 -0.08
C ILE A 444 -24.28 14.49 0.02
N ALA A 445 -23.09 15.08 0.07
CA ALA A 445 -22.94 16.53 0.19
C ALA A 445 -23.44 17.31 -1.03
N TYR A 446 -23.25 16.77 -2.24
CA TYR A 446 -23.68 17.41 -3.49
C TYR A 446 -25.19 17.32 -3.73
N ASN A 447 -25.82 16.25 -3.26
CA ASN A 447 -27.25 16.01 -3.44
C ASN A 447 -27.95 15.82 -2.06
N PRO A 448 -28.06 16.88 -1.24
CA PRO A 448 -28.66 16.78 0.09
C PRO A 448 -30.17 16.50 0.06
N ASP A 449 -30.79 16.51 -1.13
CA ASP A 449 -32.17 16.13 -1.38
C ASP A 449 -32.30 14.65 -1.79
N GLU A 450 -31.22 14.00 -2.23
CA GLU A 450 -31.20 12.57 -2.55
C GLU A 450 -30.96 11.77 -1.26
N THR A 451 -31.93 10.94 -0.90
CA THR A 451 -31.81 10.00 0.20
C THR A 451 -31.25 8.68 -0.32
N PHE A 452 -29.97 8.43 -0.04
CA PHE A 452 -29.40 7.09 -0.16
C PHE A 452 -30.01 6.20 0.91
N LYS A 453 -30.77 5.18 0.52
CA LYS A 453 -31.47 4.29 1.46
C LYS A 453 -30.66 3.04 1.76
N ASP A 454 -29.90 2.54 0.80
CA ASP A 454 -29.19 1.27 0.91
C ASP A 454 -27.88 1.27 0.11
N ALA A 455 -27.17 0.14 0.15
CA ALA A 455 -25.95 -0.09 -0.61
C ALA A 455 -26.14 0.05 -2.14
N LYS A 456 -27.34 -0.23 -2.67
CA LYS A 456 -27.66 -0.14 -4.11
C LYS A 456 -27.76 1.29 -4.58
N ASP A 457 -28.51 2.11 -3.85
CA ASP A 457 -28.60 3.54 -4.11
C ASP A 457 -27.21 4.19 -4.08
N LEU A 458 -26.40 3.79 -3.09
CA LEU A 458 -25.05 4.31 -2.91
C LEU A 458 -24.12 3.94 -4.08
N LEU A 459 -24.16 2.68 -4.53
CA LEU A 459 -23.42 2.22 -5.69
C LEU A 459 -23.70 3.10 -6.92
N VAL A 460 -24.98 3.27 -7.27
CA VAL A 460 -25.41 4.08 -8.43
C VAL A 460 -24.95 5.54 -8.28
N GLY A 461 -24.99 6.08 -7.06
CA GLY A 461 -24.58 7.46 -6.80
C GLY A 461 -23.07 7.73 -6.98
N ILE A 462 -22.22 6.70 -6.84
CA ILE A 462 -20.77 6.85 -6.83
C ILE A 462 -20.03 6.12 -7.95
N GLU A 463 -20.67 5.21 -8.69
CA GLU A 463 -20.02 4.41 -9.75
C GLU A 463 -19.29 5.28 -10.78
N ASN A 464 -19.85 6.44 -11.11
CA ASN A 464 -19.29 7.39 -12.07
C ASN A 464 -18.30 8.40 -11.42
N ARG A 465 -18.03 8.27 -10.12
CA ARG A 465 -17.17 9.16 -9.33
C ARG A 465 -15.83 8.54 -8.97
N VAL A 466 -15.70 7.22 -9.08
CA VAL A 466 -14.46 6.48 -8.79
C VAL A 466 -14.06 5.63 -9.99
N ASN A 467 -12.75 5.42 -10.17
CA ASN A 467 -12.23 4.56 -11.23
C ASN A 467 -11.94 3.15 -10.69
N PHE A 468 -12.90 2.58 -9.97
CA PHE A 468 -12.80 1.25 -9.36
C PHE A 468 -13.98 0.38 -9.78
N LYS A 469 -13.77 -0.94 -9.87
CA LYS A 469 -14.89 -1.86 -10.10
C LYS A 469 -15.71 -1.96 -8.81
N LEU A 470 -16.98 -1.60 -8.87
CA LEU A 470 -17.87 -1.64 -7.71
C LEU A 470 -18.90 -2.76 -7.85
N SER A 471 -19.24 -3.41 -6.75
CA SER A 471 -20.23 -4.48 -6.71
C SER A 471 -21.03 -4.48 -5.41
N ILE A 472 -22.08 -5.29 -5.37
CA ILE A 472 -22.92 -5.48 -4.19
C ILE A 472 -22.99 -6.96 -3.87
N TYR A 473 -23.10 -7.26 -2.58
CA TYR A 473 -23.48 -8.57 -2.06
C TYR A 473 -24.54 -8.41 -0.97
N GLU A 474 -25.44 -9.37 -0.89
CA GLU A 474 -26.59 -9.37 0.00
C GLU A 474 -26.46 -10.46 1.08
N THR A 475 -27.30 -10.39 2.11
CA THR A 475 -27.34 -11.40 3.18
C THR A 475 -27.56 -12.82 2.65
N LYS A 476 -28.32 -12.98 1.56
CA LYS A 476 -28.55 -14.28 0.91
C LYS A 476 -27.26 -14.89 0.36
N ASP A 477 -26.35 -14.06 -0.15
CA ASP A 477 -25.07 -14.51 -0.71
C ASP A 477 -24.19 -15.04 0.42
N ILE A 478 -24.16 -14.34 1.57
CA ILE A 478 -23.45 -14.79 2.79
C ILE A 478 -24.01 -16.14 3.26
N GLN A 479 -25.33 -16.29 3.29
CA GLN A 479 -25.98 -17.54 3.71
C GLN A 479 -25.70 -18.70 2.75
N GLN A 480 -25.62 -18.42 1.45
CA GLN A 480 -25.23 -19.42 0.45
C GLN A 480 -23.78 -19.85 0.66
N ILE A 481 -22.87 -18.88 0.79
CA ILE A 481 -21.46 -19.15 1.05
C ILE A 481 -21.25 -19.92 2.35
N LYS A 482 -22.01 -19.63 3.42
CA LYS A 482 -21.89 -20.36 4.68
C LYS A 482 -22.06 -21.87 4.53
N LYS A 483 -22.85 -22.31 3.55
CA LYS A 483 -23.06 -23.74 3.24
C LYS A 483 -21.91 -24.34 2.41
N THR A 484 -21.15 -23.51 1.71
CA THR A 484 -20.14 -23.92 0.72
C THR A 484 -18.74 -23.35 1.03
N LEU A 485 -18.52 -22.77 2.22
CA LEU A 485 -17.31 -22.04 2.54
C LEU A 485 -16.12 -23.02 2.48
N PRO A 486 -15.11 -22.75 1.64
CA PRO A 486 -13.95 -23.62 1.56
C PRO A 486 -13.13 -23.55 2.85
N LYS A 487 -12.71 -24.71 3.34
CA LYS A 487 -11.66 -24.78 4.38
C LYS A 487 -10.31 -24.47 3.73
N LEU A 488 -9.99 -23.19 3.61
CA LEU A 488 -8.70 -22.74 3.11
C LEU A 488 -7.64 -22.91 4.20
N LYS A 489 -6.53 -23.57 3.88
CA LYS A 489 -5.34 -23.56 4.73
C LYS A 489 -4.42 -22.44 4.25
N PRO A 490 -3.76 -21.70 5.16
CA PRO A 490 -2.76 -20.73 4.76
C PRO A 490 -1.52 -21.43 4.21
N ILE A 491 -0.78 -20.75 3.33
CA ILE A 491 0.54 -21.19 2.89
C ILE A 491 1.42 -21.36 4.12
N LYS A 492 2.15 -22.49 4.21
CA LYS A 492 2.98 -22.81 5.37
C LYS A 492 3.93 -21.66 5.70
N GLY A 493 3.91 -21.21 6.95
CA GLY A 493 4.76 -20.12 7.44
C GLY A 493 4.14 -18.72 7.26
N THR A 494 2.94 -18.61 6.68
CA THR A 494 2.21 -17.33 6.58
C THR A 494 1.02 -17.31 7.54
N PHE A 495 0.43 -16.13 7.81
CA PHE A 495 -0.78 -16.05 8.64
C PHE A 495 -2.03 -16.45 7.83
N GLU A 496 -2.42 -15.67 6.83
CA GLU A 496 -3.66 -15.88 6.04
C GLU A 496 -3.46 -15.70 4.53
N LEU A 497 -2.28 -16.06 4.02
CA LEU A 497 -2.05 -16.09 2.57
C LEU A 497 -2.59 -17.42 2.01
N HIS A 498 -3.53 -17.35 1.07
CA HIS A 498 -4.18 -18.52 0.50
C HIS A 498 -3.93 -18.62 -1.02
N GLU A 499 -3.55 -19.80 -1.49
CA GLU A 499 -3.39 -20.09 -2.92
C GLU A 499 -4.54 -20.96 -3.42
N MET A 500 -5.14 -20.55 -4.54
CA MET A 500 -6.15 -21.32 -5.25
C MET A 500 -5.75 -21.55 -6.70
N SER A 501 -6.20 -22.68 -7.23
CA SER A 501 -6.10 -23.02 -8.65
C SER A 501 -7.49 -23.29 -9.22
N ALA A 502 -7.74 -22.78 -10.42
CA ALA A 502 -8.90 -23.13 -11.21
C ALA A 502 -8.67 -24.48 -11.91
N THR A 503 -9.65 -25.38 -11.83
CA THR A 503 -9.65 -26.62 -12.62
C THR A 503 -9.99 -26.32 -14.08
N LYS A 504 -9.81 -27.31 -14.95
CA LYS A 504 -10.28 -27.27 -16.35
C LYS A 504 -11.79 -27.02 -16.48
N GLN A 505 -12.56 -27.24 -15.41
CA GLN A 505 -14.02 -27.03 -15.34
C GLN A 505 -14.38 -25.66 -14.75
N GLY A 506 -13.39 -24.80 -14.47
CA GLY A 506 -13.59 -23.49 -13.85
C GLY A 506 -13.81 -23.51 -12.34
N LEU A 507 -13.73 -24.68 -11.68
CA LEU A 507 -13.87 -24.78 -10.23
C LEU A 507 -12.60 -24.30 -9.53
N LEU A 508 -12.70 -23.50 -8.47
CA LEU A 508 -11.53 -23.15 -7.67
C LEU A 508 -11.21 -24.28 -6.68
N VAL A 509 -9.93 -24.48 -6.40
CA VAL A 509 -9.43 -25.54 -5.52
C VAL A 509 -8.29 -24.97 -4.71
N SER A 510 -8.27 -25.21 -3.40
CA SER A 510 -7.13 -24.76 -2.58
C SER A 510 -5.95 -25.71 -2.77
N LYS A 511 -4.75 -25.14 -2.90
CA LYS A 511 -3.50 -25.92 -2.95
C LYS A 511 -3.02 -26.17 -1.52
N ASN A 512 -2.96 -27.43 -1.11
CA ASN A 512 -2.21 -27.84 0.08
C ASN A 512 -0.83 -28.36 -0.33
N LYS A 513 0.21 -27.54 -0.15
CA LYS A 513 1.59 -28.01 -0.19
C LYS A 513 1.97 -28.61 1.17
N SER A 514 1.51 -29.82 1.47
CA SER A 514 2.18 -30.68 2.47
C SER A 514 3.15 -31.60 1.74
N ARG A 515 4.34 -31.82 2.31
CA ARG A 515 5.40 -32.66 1.74
C ARG A 515 4.80 -33.95 1.14
N ASP A 516 5.13 -34.17 -0.13
CA ASP A 516 4.91 -35.35 -0.96
C ASP A 516 3.60 -35.60 -1.73
N ARG A 517 2.49 -34.86 -1.54
CA ARG A 517 1.35 -34.90 -2.50
C ARG A 517 0.56 -33.59 -2.49
N ASP A 518 0.28 -33.03 -3.67
CA ASP A 518 -0.70 -31.95 -3.85
C ASP A 518 -2.10 -32.48 -3.49
N ILE A 519 -2.54 -32.29 -2.24
CA ILE A 519 -3.90 -32.62 -1.84
C ILE A 519 -4.81 -31.45 -2.21
N LEU A 520 -5.45 -31.57 -3.36
CA LEU A 520 -6.46 -30.64 -3.86
C LEU A 520 -7.73 -30.74 -3.00
N THR A 521 -8.05 -29.70 -2.21
CA THR A 521 -9.35 -29.62 -1.52
C THR A 521 -10.34 -28.98 -2.48
N ARG A 522 -11.21 -29.80 -3.09
CA ARG A 522 -12.22 -29.34 -4.05
C ARG A 522 -13.15 -28.32 -3.39
N ILE A 523 -13.21 -27.11 -3.95
CA ILE A 523 -14.26 -26.15 -3.63
C ILE A 523 -15.32 -26.37 -4.69
N ASN A 524 -16.35 -27.16 -4.34
CA ASN A 524 -17.49 -27.33 -5.21
C ASN A 524 -18.25 -26.00 -5.24
N PHE A 525 -17.99 -25.21 -6.27
CA PHE A 525 -18.97 -24.26 -6.71
C PHE A 525 -20.06 -25.04 -7.45
N PHE A 526 -21.33 -24.76 -7.14
CA PHE A 526 -22.31 -24.71 -8.21
C PHE A 526 -21.94 -23.47 -9.03
N ILE A 527 -21.13 -23.66 -10.08
CA ILE A 527 -20.62 -22.61 -10.99
C ILE A 527 -21.49 -22.52 -12.24
#